data_AF-A0A7Z7JGQ4-F1
#
_entry.id   AF-A0A7Z7JGQ4-F1
#
_cell.length_a   1.000
_cell.length_b   1.000
_cell.length_c   1.000
_cell.angle_alpha   90.00
_cell.angle_beta   90.00
_cell.angle_gamma   90.00
#
_symmetry.space_group_name_H-M   'P 1'
#
loop_
_entity.id
_entity.type
_entity.pdbx_description
1 polymer ?
#
loop_
_entity_poly.entity_id
_entity_poly.type
_entity_poly.pdbx_seq_one_letter_code
_entity_poly.pdbx_strand_id
1 'polypeptide(L)' 'MSAKRFKSDAFEAIHSAASGLRKANGIDTKTMREYEDLCLAEPSQLEVKGIVRVRKALTRKTPTERR' A
#
# COMPACT_ATOMS: atom_id res chain seq x y z
N MET A 1 -6.77 -0.49 -9.33
CA MET A 1 -6.17 -1.18 -8.18
C MET A 1 -4.66 -1.17 -8.38
N SER A 2 -3.88 -0.53 -7.52
CA SER A 2 -2.42 -0.59 -7.64
C SER A 2 -1.98 -2.01 -7.37
N ALA A 3 -1.43 -2.68 -8.37
CA ALA A 3 -0.80 -3.98 -8.18
C ALA A 3 0.33 -3.82 -7.17
N LYS A 4 0.16 -4.38 -5.98
CA LYS A 4 1.24 -4.50 -5.00
C LYS A 4 2.30 -5.38 -5.65
N ARG A 5 3.48 -4.81 -5.92
CA ARG A 5 4.59 -5.56 -6.50
C ARG A 5 5.22 -6.36 -5.37
N PHE A 6 5.10 -7.68 -5.42
CA PHE A 6 5.77 -8.57 -4.47
C PHE A 6 7.17 -8.92 -4.99
N LYS A 7 8.08 -9.26 -4.06
CA LYS A 7 9.44 -9.69 -4.41
C LYS A 7 9.46 -11.06 -5.11
N SER A 8 8.51 -11.93 -4.77
CA SER A 8 8.28 -13.23 -5.40
C SER A 8 6.90 -13.77 -5.03
N ASP A 9 6.46 -14.83 -5.73
CA ASP A 9 5.22 -15.55 -5.43
C ASP A 9 5.20 -16.12 -4.00
N ALA A 10 6.36 -16.50 -3.46
CA ALA A 10 6.48 -16.96 -2.08
C ALA A 10 6.16 -15.83 -1.08
N PHE A 11 6.65 -14.62 -1.33
CA PHE A 11 6.33 -13.45 -0.51
C PHE A 11 4.86 -13.03 -0.65
N GLU A 12 4.26 -13.21 -1.82
CA GLU A 12 2.81 -13.01 -2.01
C GLU A 12 1.99 -13.99 -1.16
N ALA A 13 2.36 -15.28 -1.16
CA ALA A 13 1.69 -16.29 -0.35
C ALA A 13 1.79 -15.99 1.16
N ILE A 14 2.97 -15.59 1.63
CA ILE A 14 3.19 -15.17 3.03
C ILE A 14 2.35 -13.94 3.37
N HIS A 15 2.33 -12.93 2.51
CA HIS A 15 1.51 -11.73 2.73
C HIS A 15 0.01 -12.07 2.74
N SER A 16 -0.44 -13.01 1.90
CA SER A 16 -1.82 -13.49 1.89
C SER A 16 -2.20 -14.18 3.21
N ALA A 17 -1.32 -15.04 3.74
CA ALA A 17 -1.50 -15.67 5.04
C ALA A 17 -1.54 -14.64 6.19
N ALA A 18 -0.62 -13.68 6.21
CA ALA A 18 -0.61 -12.58 7.18
C ALA A 18 -1.88 -11.73 7.09
N SER A 19 -2.36 -11.44 5.87
CA SER A 19 -3.63 -10.73 5.67
C SER A 19 -4.82 -11.50 6.26
N GLY A 20 -4.83 -12.83 6.14
CA GLY A 20 -5.80 -13.70 6.81
C GLY A 20 -5.76 -13.56 8.33
N LEU A 21 -4.56 -13.64 8.92
CA LEU A 21 -4.35 -13.44 10.36
C LEU A 21 -4.83 -12.06 10.82
N ARG A 22 -4.57 -11.02 10.04
CA ARG A 22 -5.03 -9.67 10.35
C ARG A 22 -6.55 -9.57 10.37
N LYS A 23 -7.24 -10.17 9.39
CA LYS A 23 -8.71 -10.21 9.34
C LYS A 23 -9.31 -10.94 10.54
N ALA A 24 -8.59 -11.93 11.06
CA ALA A 24 -8.93 -12.64 12.29
C ALA A 24 -8.48 -11.92 13.57
N ASN A 25 -7.96 -10.69 13.49
CA ASN A 25 -7.37 -9.94 14.61
C ASN A 25 -6.21 -10.67 15.33
N GLY A 26 -5.57 -11.64 14.67
CA GLY A 26 -4.43 -12.39 15.22
C GLY A 26 -3.11 -11.62 15.19
N ILE A 27 -3.01 -10.59 14.34
CA ILE A 27 -1.88 -9.65 14.28
C ILE A 27 -2.41 -8.21 14.14
N ASP A 28 -1.64 -7.23 14.59
CA ASP A 28 -2.05 -5.84 14.60
C ASP A 28 -1.70 -5.08 13.30
N THR A 29 -1.96 -3.77 13.29
CA THR A 29 -1.60 -2.88 12.17
C THR A 29 -0.12 -2.68 11.99
N LYS A 30 0.62 -2.70 13.08
CA LYS A 30 2.06 -2.49 13.07
C LYS A 30 2.74 -3.70 12.43
N THR A 31 2.42 -4.90 12.90
CA THR A 31 2.90 -6.16 12.37
C THR A 31 2.56 -6.32 10.89
N MET A 32 1.34 -5.97 10.45
CA MET A 32 1.02 -6.02 9.02
C MET A 32 1.89 -5.07 8.17
N ARG A 33 2.27 -3.89 8.69
CA ARG A 33 3.20 -2.99 7.98
C ARG A 33 4.59 -3.60 7.86
N GLU A 34 5.07 -4.28 8.91
CA GLU A 34 6.35 -5.00 8.85
C GLU A 34 6.33 -6.10 7.78
N TYR A 35 5.22 -6.84 7.65
CA TYR A 35 5.03 -7.79 6.55
C TYR A 35 4.97 -7.12 5.18
N GLU A 36 4.35 -5.94 5.06
CA GLU A 36 4.35 -5.16 3.82
C GLU A 36 5.78 -4.78 3.41
N ASP A 37 6.61 -4.29 4.34
CA ASP A 37 8.00 -3.90 4.07
C ASP A 37 8.87 -5.11 3.67
N LEU A 38 8.62 -6.27 4.28
CA LEU A 38 9.33 -7.51 3.96
C LEU A 38 8.91 -8.11 2.63
N CYS A 39 7.60 -8.16 2.33
CA CYS A 39 7.06 -8.90 1.19
C CYS A 39 6.97 -8.06 -0.10
N LEU A 40 6.78 -6.74 0.02
CA LEU A 40 6.67 -5.87 -1.13
C LEU A 40 8.04 -5.51 -1.69
N ALA A 41 8.11 -5.42 -3.01
CA ALA A 41 9.25 -4.85 -3.71
C ALA A 41 9.35 -3.36 -3.37
N GLU A 42 10.58 -2.83 -3.38
CA GLU A 42 10.80 -1.41 -3.12
C GLU A 42 9.94 -0.56 -4.05
N PRO A 43 9.25 0.46 -3.50
CA PRO A 43 8.45 1.35 -4.32
C PRO A 43 9.36 2.06 -5.32
N SER A 44 8.95 2.09 -6.58
CA SER A 44 9.66 2.83 -7.62
C SER A 44 9.82 4.28 -7.19
N GLN A 45 11.06 4.77 -7.14
CA GLN A 45 11.32 6.17 -6.82
C GLN A 45 10.62 7.06 -7.86
N LEU A 46 9.69 7.90 -7.39
CA LEU A 46 9.05 8.89 -8.24
C LEU A 46 9.99 10.08 -8.39
N GLU A 47 10.24 10.50 -9.63
CA GLU A 47 10.91 11.75 -9.87
C GLU A 47 10.12 12.93 -9.29
N VAL A 48 10.81 14.03 -8.98
CA VAL A 48 10.21 15.26 -8.40
C VAL A 48 8.99 15.72 -9.20
N LYS A 49 9.06 15.66 -10.54
CA LYS A 49 7.93 16.01 -11.43
C LYS A 49 6.73 15.07 -11.22
N GLY A 50 6.98 13.77 -10.98
CA GLY A 50 5.97 12.78 -10.63
C GLY A 50 5.31 13.07 -9.29
N ILE A 51 6.10 13.40 -8.26
CA ILE A 51 5.60 13.76 -6.93
C ILE A 51 4.70 15.01 -7.00
N VAL A 52 5.11 16.05 -7.73
CA VAL A 52 4.30 17.27 -7.93
C VAL A 52 2.99 16.96 -8.63
N ARG A 53 3.00 16.09 -9.65
CA ARG A 53 1.77 15.65 -10.35
C ARG A 53 0.83 14.89 -9.41
N VAL A 54 1.34 13.93 -8.63
CA VAL A 54 0.54 13.17 -7.65
C VAL A 54 -0.07 14.11 -6.61
N ARG A 55 0.72 15.02 -6.04
CA ARG A 55 0.23 16.01 -5.06
C ARG A 55 -0.90 16.87 -5.65
N LYS A 56 -0.69 17.46 -6.84
CA LYS A 56 -1.72 18.27 -7.51
C LYS A 56 -2.98 17.48 -7.83
N ALA A 57 -2.85 16.19 -8.19
CA ALA A 57 -4.01 15.32 -8.45
C ALA A 57 -4.80 14.99 -7.18
N LEU A 58 -4.11 14.77 -6.05
CA LEU A 58 -4.75 14.55 -4.76
C LEU A 58 -5.42 15.82 -4.21
N THR A 59 -4.84 17.00 -4.47
CA THR A 59 -5.48 18.28 -4.16
C THR A 59 -6.70 18.55 -5.08
N ARG A 60 -6.80 17.88 -6.23
CA ARG A 60 -7.93 17.99 -7.17
C ARG A 60 -8.95 16.87 -6.96
N LYS A 61 -9.55 16.77 -5.77
CA LYS A 61 -10.86 16.11 -5.59
C LYS A 61 -11.76 16.91 -4.62
N THR A 62 -12.50 17.82 -5.26
CA THR A 62 -13.89 18.30 -5.06
C THR A 62 -14.36 18.94 -3.74
N PRO A 63 -15.03 20.11 -3.80
CA PRO A 63 -15.90 20.60 -2.73
C PRO A 63 -17.24 19.84 -2.82
N THR A 64 -17.41 18.76 -2.06
CA THR A 64 -18.68 18.00 -2.06
C THR A 64 -19.26 17.86 -0.67
N GLU A 65 -19.23 18.92 0.13
CA GLU A 65 -19.95 18.97 1.40
C GLU A 65 -20.37 20.42 1.73
N ARG A 66 -21.37 20.90 0.99
CA ARG A 66 -22.29 21.97 1.44
C ARG A 66 -23.66 21.71 0.84
N ARG A 67 -24.49 20.95 1.56
CA ARG A 67 -25.94 21.09 1.58
C ARG A 67 -26.42 20.86 2.99
#